data_AF-A0A1V6K7C4-F1
#
_entry.id   AF-A0A1V6K7C4-F1
#
_cell.length_a   1.000
_cell.length_b   1.000
_cell.length_c   1.000
_cell.angle_alpha   90.00
_cell.angle_beta   90.00
_cell.angle_gamma   90.00
#
_symmetry.space_group_name_H-M   'P 1'
#
loop_
_entity.id
_entity.type
_entity.pdbx_description
1 polymer ?
#
loop_
_entity_poly.entity_id
_entity_poly.type
_entity_poly.pdbx_seq_one_letter_code
_entity_poly.pdbx_strand_id
1 'polypeptide(L)'
;MATALFLLAGPMGCGRSEAPSPVEAAQIPAVLRETFQSAKEPVTGLVTDLVDAVEAKDWPKASVAAQALSKTTTLTTKQRDMLARCLITINTQVTEAAATGNSEAEEVHRMIRLDK
;
A
#
# COMPACT_ATOMS: atom_id res chain seq x y z
N MET A 1 -19.94 -53.04 9.87
CA MET A 1 -18.49 -52.95 10.16
C MET A 1 -17.88 -51.89 9.25
N ALA A 2 -17.29 -50.87 9.89
CA ALA A 2 -16.20 -49.98 9.46
C ALA A 2 -16.19 -49.38 8.03
N THR A 3 -16.69 -48.15 7.95
CA THR A 3 -16.33 -47.07 7.01
C THR A 3 -14.87 -46.64 7.20
N ALA A 4 -14.12 -46.42 6.12
CA ALA A 4 -12.93 -45.55 6.13
C ALA A 4 -12.53 -45.12 4.70
N LEU A 5 -13.18 -44.07 4.20
CA LEU A 5 -12.73 -43.32 3.04
C LEU A 5 -11.69 -42.30 3.54
N PHE A 6 -10.41 -42.54 3.26
CA PHE A 6 -9.30 -41.69 3.66
C PHE A 6 -9.32 -40.40 2.83
N LEU A 7 -9.96 -39.36 3.36
CA LEU A 7 -9.87 -37.99 2.87
C LEU A 7 -8.45 -37.45 3.14
N LEU A 8 -7.59 -37.50 2.12
CA LEU A 8 -6.35 -36.73 2.07
C LEU A 8 -6.68 -35.25 1.85
N ALA A 9 -7.16 -34.59 2.90
CA ALA A 9 -7.15 -33.14 3.00
C ALA A 9 -5.73 -32.69 3.34
N GLY A 10 -4.91 -32.46 2.32
CA GLY A 10 -3.64 -31.78 2.49
C GLY A 10 -3.88 -30.34 2.93
N PRO A 11 -3.19 -29.82 3.96
CA PRO A 11 -3.23 -28.40 4.25
C PRO A 11 -2.45 -27.67 3.17
N MET A 12 -3.13 -27.20 2.11
CA MET A 12 -2.69 -25.99 1.41
C MET A 12 -2.89 -24.81 2.36
N GLY A 13 -2.11 -24.77 3.44
CA GLY A 13 -1.84 -23.54 4.15
C GLY A 13 -1.08 -22.67 3.18
N CYS A 14 -1.78 -21.75 2.50
CA CYS A 14 -1.12 -20.56 1.97
C CYS A 14 -0.31 -19.98 3.12
N GLY A 15 1.01 -20.09 3.06
CA GLY A 15 1.91 -19.55 4.07
C GLY A 15 1.62 -18.07 4.20
N ARG A 16 0.86 -17.72 5.25
CA ARG A 16 0.50 -16.35 5.55
C ARG A 16 1.78 -15.68 6.02
N SER A 17 2.52 -15.14 5.05
CA SER A 17 3.58 -14.18 5.34
C SER A 17 2.93 -13.07 6.15
N GLU A 18 3.46 -12.77 7.33
CA GLU A 18 2.99 -11.64 8.13
C GLU A 18 2.92 -10.39 7.25
N ALA A 19 1.84 -9.61 7.43
CA ALA A 19 1.73 -8.35 6.71
C ALA A 19 2.96 -7.49 7.06
N PRO A 20 3.60 -6.86 6.06
CA PRO A 20 4.82 -6.14 6.32
C PRO A 20 4.54 -4.97 7.26
N SER A 21 5.40 -4.75 8.26
CA SER A 21 5.14 -3.76 9.30
C SER A 21 4.97 -2.35 8.70
N PRO A 22 3.93 -1.60 9.07
CA PRO A 22 3.69 -0.27 8.52
C PRO A 22 4.85 0.70 8.76
N VAL A 23 4.97 1.71 7.91
CA VAL A 23 5.86 2.86 8.15
C VAL A 23 5.06 3.95 8.86
N GLU A 24 5.60 4.52 9.93
CA GLU A 24 4.97 5.65 10.62
C GLU A 24 4.76 6.84 9.67
N ALA A 25 3.60 7.50 9.76
CA ALA A 25 3.22 8.55 8.80
C ALA A 25 4.29 9.66 8.64
N ALA A 26 4.92 10.05 9.75
CA ALA A 26 5.98 11.07 9.76
C ALA A 26 7.29 10.61 9.07
N GLN A 27 7.51 9.30 8.94
CA GLN A 27 8.72 8.74 8.33
C GLN A 27 8.56 8.47 6.84
N ILE A 28 7.33 8.39 6.33
CA ILE A 28 7.03 8.06 4.93
C ILE A 28 7.84 8.92 3.94
N PRO A 29 7.91 10.26 4.04
CA PRO A 29 8.68 11.07 3.11
C PRO A 29 10.16 10.68 3.05
N ALA A 30 10.78 10.47 4.21
CA ALA A 30 12.20 10.14 4.31
C ALA A 30 12.50 8.77 3.71
N VAL A 31 11.72 7.74 4.07
CA VAL A 31 11.97 6.38 3.58
C VAL A 31 11.67 6.22 2.09
N LEU A 32 10.71 6.97 1.54
CA LEU A 32 10.45 7.00 0.10
C LEU A 32 11.60 7.66 -0.64
N ARG A 33 12.05 8.84 -0.20
CA ARG A 33 13.21 9.51 -0.81
C ARG A 33 14.45 8.62 -0.80
N GLU A 34 14.74 7.96 0.32
CA GLU A 34 15.88 7.05 0.44
C GLU A 34 15.72 5.81 -0.47
N THR A 35 14.56 5.17 -0.44
CA THR A 35 14.34 3.91 -1.17
C THR A 35 14.33 4.13 -2.70
N PHE A 36 13.92 5.31 -3.14
CA PHE A 36 13.81 5.66 -4.55
C PHE A 36 14.89 6.64 -5.03
N GLN A 37 15.94 6.90 -4.25
CA GLN A 37 17.00 7.86 -4.58
C GLN A 37 17.70 7.62 -5.94
N SER A 38 17.70 6.38 -6.43
CA SER A 38 18.30 5.98 -7.71
C SER A 38 17.27 5.63 -8.78
N ALA A 39 15.99 5.96 -8.54
CA ALA A 39 14.94 5.78 -9.53
C ALA A 39 15.17 6.71 -10.73
N LYS A 40 14.64 6.29 -11.89
CA LYS A 40 14.62 7.08 -13.12
C LYS A 40 13.19 7.48 -13.44
N GLU A 41 13.02 8.44 -14.32
CA GLU A 41 11.70 8.73 -14.89
C GLU A 41 11.07 7.47 -15.51
N PRO A 42 9.74 7.28 -15.38
CA PRO A 42 8.77 8.16 -14.72
C PRO A 42 8.64 7.96 -13.19
N VAL A 43 9.40 7.04 -12.60
CA VAL A 43 9.26 6.64 -11.19
C VAL A 43 9.61 7.79 -10.25
N THR A 44 10.63 8.57 -10.55
CA THR A 44 11.05 9.71 -9.71
C THR A 44 9.97 10.79 -9.60
N GLY A 45 9.30 11.13 -10.70
CA GLY A 45 8.14 12.04 -10.68
C GLY A 45 7.01 11.53 -9.79
N LEU A 46 6.62 10.25 -9.94
CA LEU A 46 5.56 9.64 -9.14
C LEU A 46 5.90 9.60 -7.64
N VAL A 47 7.17 9.36 -7.29
CA VAL A 47 7.63 9.40 -5.90
C VAL A 47 7.58 10.83 -5.36
N THR A 48 7.92 11.82 -6.17
CA THR A 48 7.84 13.24 -5.77
C THR A 48 6.39 13.63 -5.48
N ASP A 49 5.46 13.31 -6.38
CA ASP A 49 4.02 13.58 -6.18
C ASP A 49 3.48 12.91 -4.90
N LEU A 50 3.90 11.67 -4.65
CA LEU A 50 3.54 10.93 -3.44
C LEU A 50 4.09 11.59 -2.18
N VAL A 51 5.37 11.97 -2.19
CA VAL A 51 6.03 12.61 -1.05
C VAL A 51 5.40 13.96 -0.74
N ASP A 52 5.15 14.79 -1.76
CA ASP A 52 4.52 16.10 -1.61
C ASP A 52 3.10 15.98 -1.02
N ALA A 53 2.31 15.00 -1.48
CA ALA A 53 0.98 14.73 -0.94
C ALA A 53 1.03 14.30 0.54
N VAL A 54 1.99 13.45 0.91
CA VAL A 54 2.18 13.02 2.30
C VAL A 54 2.61 14.19 3.19
N GLU A 55 3.52 15.04 2.74
CA GLU A 55 3.97 16.22 3.49
C GLU A 55 2.85 17.25 3.66
N ALA A 56 1.97 17.39 2.66
CA ALA A 56 0.75 18.19 2.75
C ALA A 56 -0.35 17.55 3.62
N LYS A 57 -0.16 16.32 4.10
CA LYS A 57 -1.20 15.49 4.77
C LYS A 57 -2.45 15.30 3.91
N ASP A 58 -2.29 15.35 2.60
CA ASP A 58 -3.33 15.05 1.61
C ASP A 58 -3.35 13.54 1.36
N TRP A 59 -3.94 12.81 2.31
CA TRP A 59 -3.99 11.35 2.29
C TRP A 59 -4.74 10.76 1.08
N PRO A 60 -5.85 11.35 0.60
CA PRO A 60 -6.50 10.90 -0.62
C PRO A 60 -5.56 10.97 -1.83
N LYS A 61 -4.91 12.13 -2.04
CA LYS A 61 -3.95 12.31 -3.13
C LYS A 61 -2.73 11.39 -2.98
N ALA A 62 -2.23 11.22 -1.75
CA ALA A 62 -1.13 10.30 -1.47
C ALA A 62 -1.50 8.85 -1.82
N SER A 63 -2.73 8.40 -1.52
CA SER A 63 -3.17 7.06 -1.89
C SER A 63 -3.25 6.89 -3.40
N VAL A 64 -3.76 7.88 -4.13
CA VAL A 64 -3.81 7.86 -5.61
C VAL A 64 -2.41 7.82 -6.21
N ALA A 65 -1.49 8.65 -5.74
CA ALA A 65 -0.10 8.68 -6.19
C ALA A 65 0.63 7.34 -5.90
N ALA A 66 0.40 6.77 -4.71
CA ALA A 66 0.97 5.47 -4.33
C ALA A 66 0.41 4.32 -5.19
N GLN A 67 -0.87 4.36 -5.56
CA GLN A 67 -1.48 3.41 -6.50
C GLN A 67 -0.95 3.58 -7.93
N ALA A 68 -0.68 4.81 -8.36
CA ALA A 68 -0.05 5.05 -9.65
C ALA A 68 1.38 4.49 -9.67
N LEU A 69 2.14 4.71 -8.60
CA LEU A 69 3.48 4.16 -8.41
C LEU A 69 3.45 2.62 -8.36
N SER A 70 2.50 1.99 -7.66
CA SER A 70 2.43 0.53 -7.55
C SER A 70 2.17 -0.17 -8.88
N LYS A 71 1.58 0.52 -9.86
CA LYS A 71 1.33 0.03 -11.22
C LYS A 71 2.58 0.03 -12.11
N THR A 72 3.69 0.66 -11.69
CA THR A 72 4.94 0.58 -12.46
C THR A 72 5.59 -0.80 -12.35
N THR A 73 5.86 -1.41 -13.50
CA THR A 73 6.45 -2.76 -13.58
C THR A 73 7.96 -2.79 -13.38
N THR A 74 8.60 -1.62 -13.33
CA THR A 74 10.06 -1.45 -13.23
C THR A 74 10.55 -1.35 -11.79
N LEU A 75 9.66 -1.38 -10.79
CA LEU A 75 10.04 -1.30 -9.39
C LEU A 75 10.84 -2.52 -8.95
N THR A 76 11.95 -2.27 -8.27
CA THR A 76 12.70 -3.32 -7.58
C THR A 76 11.87 -3.93 -6.45
N THR A 77 12.23 -5.13 -5.99
CA THR A 77 11.56 -5.75 -4.83
C THR A 77 11.62 -4.86 -3.59
N LYS A 78 12.77 -4.24 -3.28
CA LYS A 78 12.92 -3.29 -2.16
C LYS A 78 11.94 -2.12 -2.26
N GLN A 79 11.77 -1.56 -3.46
CA GLN A 79 10.85 -0.44 -3.71
C GLN A 79 9.39 -0.85 -3.55
N ARG A 80 9.00 -2.03 -4.09
CA ARG A 80 7.65 -2.57 -3.93
C ARG A 80 7.32 -2.84 -2.47
N ASP A 81 8.25 -3.46 -1.73
CA ASP A 81 8.05 -3.79 -0.32
C ASP A 81 7.91 -2.52 0.53
N MET A 82 8.77 -1.51 0.31
CA MET A 82 8.66 -0.24 1.02
C MET A 82 7.36 0.50 0.69
N LEU A 83 6.97 0.53 -0.59
CA LEU A 83 5.72 1.15 -1.03
C LEU A 83 4.51 0.46 -0.39
N ALA A 84 4.51 -0.88 -0.34
CA ALA A 84 3.44 -1.65 0.31
C ALA A 84 3.32 -1.30 1.80
N ARG A 85 4.43 -1.14 2.51
CA ARG A 85 4.44 -0.72 3.93
C ARG A 85 3.91 0.70 4.12
N CYS A 86 4.25 1.62 3.22
CA CYS A 86 3.71 2.99 3.24
C CYS A 86 2.21 3.01 2.93
N LEU A 87 1.76 2.20 1.96
CA LEU A 87 0.34 2.09 1.56
C LEU A 87 -0.57 1.66 2.71
N ILE A 88 -0.08 0.82 3.64
CA ILE A 88 -0.88 0.43 4.82
C ILE A 88 -1.23 1.67 5.65
N THR A 89 -0.23 2.51 5.96
CA THR A 89 -0.43 3.74 6.72
C THR A 89 -1.25 4.76 5.94
N ILE A 90 -0.94 5.00 4.67
CA ILE A 90 -1.67 5.95 3.82
C ILE A 90 -3.16 5.59 3.74
N ASN A 91 -3.49 4.32 3.51
CA ASN A 91 -4.87 3.87 3.42
C ASN A 91 -5.60 3.91 4.78
N THR A 92 -4.87 3.75 5.89
CA THR A 92 -5.41 3.98 7.24
C THR A 92 -5.80 5.45 7.41
N GLN A 93 -4.91 6.38 7.05
CA GLN A 93 -5.19 7.82 7.12
C GLN A 93 -6.36 8.24 6.21
N VAL A 94 -6.48 7.65 5.01
CA VAL A 94 -7.66 7.86 4.14
C VAL A 94 -8.94 7.40 4.84
N THR A 95 -8.92 6.24 5.49
CA THR A 95 -10.08 5.70 6.22
C THR A 95 -10.50 6.62 7.37
N GLU A 96 -9.52 7.13 8.13
CA GLU A 96 -9.76 8.10 9.20
C GLU A 96 -10.33 9.42 8.66
N ALA A 97 -9.74 9.96 7.60
CA ALA A 97 -10.23 11.19 6.96
C ALA A 97 -11.67 11.02 6.44
N ALA A 98 -11.98 9.89 5.82
CA ALA A 98 -13.34 9.55 5.37
C ALA A 98 -14.32 9.50 6.55
N ALA A 99 -13.92 8.93 7.69
CA ALA A 99 -14.75 8.87 8.90
C ALA A 99 -15.05 10.27 9.49
N THR A 100 -14.25 11.28 9.17
CA THR A 100 -14.47 12.68 9.57
C THR A 100 -15.23 13.52 8.53
N GLY A 101 -15.73 12.91 7.45
CA GLY A 101 -16.55 13.57 6.43
C GLY A 101 -15.75 14.22 5.29
N ASN A 102 -14.47 13.87 5.10
CA ASN A 102 -13.72 14.29 3.92
C ASN A 102 -14.24 13.53 2.69
N SER A 103 -14.97 14.21 1.80
CA SER A 103 -15.62 13.60 0.63
C SER A 103 -14.64 12.98 -0.38
N GLU A 104 -13.44 13.54 -0.53
CA GLU A 104 -12.40 12.98 -1.39
C GLU A 104 -11.84 11.69 -0.79
N ALA A 105 -11.59 11.69 0.52
CA ALA A 105 -11.19 10.49 1.25
C ALA A 105 -12.26 9.41 1.23
N GLU A 106 -13.54 9.76 1.30
CA GLU A 106 -14.63 8.80 1.15
C GLU A 106 -14.63 8.10 -0.21
N GLU A 107 -14.37 8.85 -1.29
CA GLU A 107 -14.28 8.28 -2.64
C GLU A 107 -13.07 7.34 -2.76
N VAL A 108 -11.89 7.80 -2.34
CA VAL A 108 -10.69 6.96 -2.36
C VAL A 108 -10.88 5.73 -1.46
N HIS A 109 -11.50 5.87 -0.29
CA HIS A 109 -11.82 4.74 0.58
C HIS A 109 -12.77 3.74 -0.08
N ARG A 110 -13.77 4.21 -0.83
CA ARG A 110 -14.62 3.32 -1.65
C ARG A 110 -13.79 2.54 -2.67
N MET A 111 -12.90 3.21 -3.40
CA MET A 111 -12.02 2.56 -4.39
C MET A 111 -11.11 1.50 -3.75
N ILE A 112 -10.46 1.80 -2.62
CA ILE A 112 -9.61 0.84 -1.90
C ILE A 112 -10.38 -0.43 -1.52
N ARG A 113 -11.66 -0.33 -1.17
CA ARG A 113 -12.48 -1.50 -0.82
C ARG A 113 -12.85 -2.37 -2.02
N LEU A 114 -12.88 -1.80 -3.23
CA LEU A 114 -13.19 -2.54 -4.45
C LEU A 114 -11.98 -3.29 -5.02
N ASP A 115 -10.76 -2.90 -4.64
CA ASP A 115 -9.50 -3.50 -5.11
C ASP A 115 -9.08 -4.74 -4.26
N LYS A 116 -9.80 -5.03 -3.17
CA LYS A 116 -9.56 -6.18 -2.28
C LYS A 116 -10.31 -7.44 -2.73
#